data_AF-A0A937NQX4-F1
#
_entry.id   AF-A0A937NQX4-F1
#
_cell.length_a   1.000
_cell.length_b   1.000
_cell.length_c   1.000
_cell.angle_alpha   90.00
_cell.angle_beta   90.00
_cell.angle_gamma   90.00
#
_symmetry.space_group_name_H-M   'P 1'
#
loop_
_entity.id
_entity.type
_entity.pdbx_description
1 polymer ?
#
loop_
_entity_poly.entity_id
_entity_poly.type
_entity_poly.pdbx_seq_one_letter_code
_entity_poly.pdbx_strand_id
1 'polypeptide(L)'
;MFCPKCRCEFVGWTGKCPNCKTLLVEDLPPIPETADKPISYEALVDLVRENGGQLRIDLSTTDVGMEKKWSFPYFGYGFGWSKRMQGAFDDILVDLTTTEIGMEKKQRFPYRGYGFAWAKAMQGYIGGNKVTLTAKKVAREKKWSFPYSGYGYAWTQEMSGECGGQLKADLLTTDVGRHKGCGFPYLGYRFAWANSSILTLTLTE
;
A
#
# COMPACT_ATOMS: atom_id res chain seq x y z
N MET A 1 18.21 -7.48 13.61
CA MET A 1 17.82 -8.71 12.90
C MET A 1 16.36 -8.61 12.46
N PHE A 2 16.11 -8.69 11.17
CA PHE A 2 14.85 -8.37 10.51
C PHE A 2 14.30 -9.59 9.78
N CYS A 3 12.99 -9.84 9.87
CA CYS A 3 12.37 -10.88 9.05
C CYS A 3 11.86 -10.30 7.72
N PRO A 4 12.36 -10.73 6.54
CA PRO A 4 11.88 -10.19 5.26
C PRO A 4 10.42 -10.51 4.98
N LYS A 5 9.92 -11.64 5.50
CA LYS A 5 8.55 -12.12 5.28
C LYS A 5 7.55 -11.55 6.27
N CYS A 6 7.96 -11.40 7.52
CA CYS A 6 7.09 -10.92 8.60
C CYS A 6 7.28 -9.42 8.91
N ARG A 7 8.34 -8.81 8.37
CA ARG A 7 8.75 -7.40 8.54
C ARG A 7 8.84 -6.93 10.00
N CYS A 8 9.08 -7.88 10.91
CA CYS A 8 9.32 -7.60 12.32
C CYS A 8 10.81 -7.43 12.56
N GLU A 9 11.15 -6.41 13.35
CA GLU A 9 12.48 -6.22 13.88
C GLU A 9 12.60 -6.95 15.22
N PHE A 10 13.69 -7.69 15.37
CA PHE A 10 14.02 -8.40 16.58
C PHE A 10 15.43 -7.99 17.00
N VAL A 11 15.52 -7.30 18.12
CA VAL A 11 16.78 -6.85 18.72
C VAL A 11 17.40 -8.03 19.47
N GLY A 12 18.65 -8.40 19.13
CA GLY A 12 19.40 -9.47 19.80
C GLY A 12 19.05 -10.91 19.41
N TRP A 13 18.26 -11.13 18.34
CA TRP A 13 17.81 -12.47 17.96
C TRP A 13 18.47 -12.99 16.68
N THR A 14 19.22 -14.10 16.77
CA THR A 14 19.89 -14.74 15.64
C THR A 14 19.17 -16.01 15.21
N GLY A 15 18.89 -16.20 13.91
CA GLY A 15 18.32 -17.43 13.38
C GLY A 15 17.03 -17.23 12.57
N LYS A 16 15.98 -18.03 12.84
CA LYS A 16 14.71 -18.02 12.10
C LYS A 16 13.65 -17.20 12.83
N CYS A 17 12.83 -16.47 12.09
CA CYS A 17 11.69 -15.73 12.63
C CYS A 17 10.73 -16.69 13.35
N PRO A 18 10.29 -16.39 14.59
CA PRO A 18 9.38 -17.26 15.36
C PRO A 18 8.03 -17.45 14.68
N ASN A 19 7.62 -16.48 13.85
CA ASN A 19 6.28 -16.46 13.27
C ASN A 19 6.24 -17.15 11.90
N CYS A 20 7.27 -16.99 11.07
CA CYS A 20 7.29 -17.51 9.71
C CYS A 20 8.47 -18.43 9.38
N LYS A 21 9.28 -18.79 10.38
CA LYS A 21 10.47 -19.69 10.28
C LYS A 21 11.49 -19.29 9.21
N THR A 22 11.39 -18.07 8.66
CA THR A 22 12.27 -17.54 7.63
C THR A 22 13.52 -16.98 8.30
N LEU A 23 14.70 -17.16 7.69
CA LEU A 23 15.95 -16.63 8.24
C LEU A 23 15.85 -15.11 8.43
N LEU A 24 16.28 -14.64 9.60
CA LEU A 24 16.40 -13.24 9.93
C LEU A 24 17.67 -12.69 9.28
N VAL A 25 17.55 -11.51 8.67
CA VAL A 25 18.64 -10.81 7.98
C VAL A 25 19.07 -9.62 8.84
N GLU A 26 20.36 -9.33 8.91
CA GLU A 26 20.90 -8.32 9.83
C GLU A 26 20.46 -6.90 9.43
N ASP A 27 20.44 -6.63 8.13
CA ASP A 27 20.03 -5.37 7.52
C ASP A 27 18.77 -5.50 6.65
N LEU A 28 17.92 -4.47 6.67
CA LEU A 28 16.88 -4.27 5.66
C LEU A 28 17.55 -4.21 4.28
N PRO A 29 16.95 -4.77 3.21
CA PRO A 29 17.45 -4.52 1.86
C PRO A 29 17.55 -3.00 1.67
N PRO A 30 18.68 -2.50 1.14
CA PRO A 30 18.91 -1.07 0.99
C PRO A 30 17.72 -0.44 0.26
N ILE A 31 17.38 0.79 0.66
CA ILE A 31 16.55 1.68 -0.15
C ILE A 31 17.18 1.65 -1.54
N PRO A 32 16.50 1.15 -2.59
CA PRO A 32 17.17 1.03 -3.87
C PRO A 32 17.59 2.41 -4.30
N GLU A 33 18.87 2.49 -4.62
CA GLU A 33 19.48 3.62 -5.28
C GLU A 33 18.62 3.96 -6.50
N THR A 34 18.46 5.26 -6.70
CA THR A 34 17.84 5.89 -7.87
C THR A 34 18.10 5.08 -9.14
N ALA A 35 17.03 4.81 -9.90
CA ALA A 35 17.09 4.14 -11.20
C ALA A 35 18.40 4.47 -11.93
N ASP A 36 19.14 3.44 -12.35
CA ASP A 36 20.47 3.56 -12.98
C ASP A 36 20.49 4.47 -14.23
N LYS A 37 19.31 4.89 -14.70
CA LYS A 37 19.12 5.93 -15.72
C LYS A 37 17.92 6.83 -15.35
N PRO A 38 18.13 7.95 -14.65
CA PRO A 38 17.05 8.92 -14.46
C PRO A 38 16.65 9.51 -15.81
N ILE A 39 15.36 9.48 -16.13
CA ILE A 39 14.83 10.15 -17.32
C ILE A 39 14.61 11.62 -16.97
N SER A 40 15.02 12.54 -17.85
CA SER A 40 14.72 13.95 -17.64
C SER A 40 13.21 14.18 -17.61
N TYR A 41 12.77 15.17 -16.85
CA TYR A 41 11.36 15.52 -16.76
C TYR A 41 10.77 15.84 -18.15
N GLU A 42 11.52 16.57 -18.97
CA GLU A 42 11.12 16.94 -20.34
C GLU A 42 10.93 15.69 -21.22
N ALA A 43 11.85 14.72 -21.13
CA ALA A 43 11.72 13.46 -21.87
C ALA A 43 10.53 12.63 -21.38
N LEU A 44 10.19 12.67 -20.09
CA LEU A 44 8.96 12.05 -19.57
C LEU A 44 7.70 12.73 -20.15
N VAL A 45 7.69 14.05 -20.25
CA VAL A 45 6.59 14.82 -20.85
C VAL A 45 6.44 14.50 -22.34
N ASP A 46 7.54 14.45 -23.08
CA ASP A 46 7.54 14.12 -24.50
C ASP A 46 7.06 12.68 -24.72
N LEU A 47 7.48 11.72 -23.88
CA LEU A 47 7.00 10.34 -23.93
C LEU A 47 5.49 10.24 -23.67
N VAL A 48 4.95 11.02 -22.74
CA VAL A 48 3.49 11.10 -22.53
C VAL A 48 2.79 11.69 -23.76
N ARG A 49 3.39 12.69 -24.41
CA ARG A 49 2.86 13.30 -25.64
C ARG A 49 2.87 12.32 -26.82
N GLU A 50 3.96 11.56 -26.99
CA GLU A 50 4.10 10.52 -28.01
C GLU A 50 3.08 9.39 -27.84
N ASN A 51 2.73 9.05 -26.60
CA ASN A 51 1.69 8.07 -26.28
C ASN A 51 0.25 8.64 -26.37
N GLY A 52 0.05 9.73 -27.12
CA GLY A 52 -1.27 10.33 -27.32
C GLY A 52 -1.79 11.15 -26.14
N GLY A 53 -0.87 11.67 -25.31
CA GLY A 53 -1.18 12.51 -24.15
C GLY A 53 -1.49 11.75 -22.86
N GLN A 54 -1.42 10.41 -22.88
CA GLN A 54 -1.62 9.57 -21.70
C GLN A 54 -0.60 8.43 -21.65
N LEU A 55 0.01 8.21 -20.49
CA LEU A 55 0.88 7.07 -20.23
C LEU A 55 0.30 6.20 -19.13
N ARG A 56 0.19 4.89 -19.36
CA ARG A 56 -0.33 3.92 -18.37
C ARG A 56 0.77 3.00 -17.91
N ILE A 57 0.94 2.88 -16.60
CA ILE A 57 1.96 2.06 -15.95
C ILE A 57 1.27 1.14 -14.95
N ASP A 58 1.45 -0.17 -15.13
CA ASP A 58 0.95 -1.16 -14.19
C ASP A 58 1.85 -1.19 -12.96
N LEU A 59 1.24 -1.03 -11.79
CA LEU A 59 1.90 -1.08 -10.50
C LEU A 59 1.39 -2.28 -9.70
N SER A 60 2.31 -2.92 -8.99
CA SER A 60 2.04 -4.01 -8.08
C SER A 60 2.56 -3.68 -6.68
N THR A 61 1.88 -4.16 -5.65
CA THR A 61 2.26 -3.92 -4.26
C THR A 61 3.39 -4.85 -3.85
N THR A 62 4.54 -4.28 -3.53
CA THR A 62 5.73 -5.02 -3.08
C THR A 62 5.86 -5.02 -1.56
N ASP A 63 5.23 -4.06 -0.88
CA ASP A 63 5.18 -3.96 0.56
C ASP A 63 3.77 -3.68 1.07
N VAL A 64 3.35 -4.42 2.09
CA VAL A 64 2.07 -4.27 2.76
C VAL A 64 2.32 -3.89 4.21
N GLY A 65 1.82 -2.73 4.61
CA GLY A 65 1.77 -2.34 6.00
C GLY A 65 0.60 -3.03 6.69
N MET A 66 0.86 -3.59 7.87
CA MET A 66 -0.18 -4.20 8.69
C MET A 66 -0.04 -3.74 10.13
N GLU A 67 -1.15 -3.34 10.74
CA GLU A 67 -1.22 -3.03 12.16
C GLU A 67 -2.34 -3.83 12.81
N LYS A 68 -2.08 -4.39 13.99
CA LYS A 68 -3.08 -5.07 14.82
C LYS A 68 -3.22 -4.29 16.11
N LYS A 69 -4.45 -3.92 16.47
CA LYS A 69 -4.75 -3.42 17.81
C LYS A 69 -5.64 -4.41 18.51
N TRP A 70 -5.27 -4.69 19.75
CA TRP A 70 -5.99 -5.56 20.66
C TRP A 70 -6.47 -4.75 21.86
N SER A 71 -7.71 -4.99 22.28
CA SER A 71 -8.29 -4.47 23.51
C SER A 71 -9.06 -5.57 24.23
N PHE A 72 -8.77 -5.72 25.51
CA PHE A 72 -9.48 -6.61 26.43
C PHE A 72 -10.97 -6.20 26.55
N PRO A 73 -11.92 -7.14 26.74
CA PRO A 73 -11.72 -8.56 26.94
C PRO A 73 -11.65 -9.33 25.63
N TYR A 74 -12.31 -8.85 24.56
CA TYR A 74 -12.38 -9.64 23.33
C TYR A 74 -12.47 -8.86 22.00
N PHE A 75 -11.83 -7.69 21.88
CA PHE A 75 -11.90 -6.83 20.69
C PHE A 75 -10.54 -6.61 20.04
N GLY A 76 -10.33 -7.20 18.87
CA GLY A 76 -9.19 -6.94 18.01
C GLY A 76 -9.61 -6.45 16.64
N TYR A 77 -8.93 -5.44 16.10
CA TYR A 77 -9.05 -5.04 14.70
C TYR A 77 -7.67 -5.01 14.03
N GLY A 78 -7.66 -5.41 12.76
CA GLY A 78 -6.48 -5.43 11.90
C GLY A 78 -6.65 -4.43 10.77
N PHE A 79 -5.60 -3.70 10.46
CA PHE A 79 -5.50 -2.73 9.39
C PHE A 79 -4.47 -3.18 8.38
N GLY A 80 -4.80 -3.09 7.10
CA GLY A 80 -3.86 -3.32 6.00
C GLY A 80 -3.83 -2.09 5.11
N TRP A 81 -2.67 -1.78 4.54
CA TRP A 81 -2.52 -0.79 3.49
C TRP A 81 -1.34 -1.16 2.59
N SER A 82 -1.35 -0.71 1.34
CA SER A 82 -0.19 -0.79 0.47
C SER A 82 0.86 0.17 1.02
N LYS A 83 2.01 -0.34 1.46
CA LYS A 83 3.11 0.48 1.98
C LYS A 83 4.03 0.92 0.85
N ARG A 84 4.25 0.05 -0.14
CA ARG A 84 5.06 0.33 -1.32
C ARG A 84 4.47 -0.33 -2.55
N MET A 85 4.42 0.41 -3.66
CA MET A 85 3.98 -0.06 -4.96
C MET A 85 5.05 0.23 -6.00
N GLN A 86 5.35 -0.75 -6.83
CA GLN A 86 6.36 -0.64 -7.86
C GLN A 86 5.84 -1.16 -9.20
N GLY A 87 6.35 -0.57 -10.26
CA GLY A 87 6.11 -1.01 -11.63
C GLY A 87 7.18 -0.47 -12.56
N ALA A 88 7.09 -0.85 -13.82
CA ALA A 88 8.01 -0.41 -14.84
C ALA A 88 7.26 -0.22 -16.16
N PHE A 89 7.66 0.78 -16.93
CA PHE A 89 7.23 0.97 -18.31
C PHE A 89 8.44 1.35 -19.14
N ASP A 90 8.81 0.54 -20.13
CA ASP A 90 9.92 0.82 -21.05
C ASP A 90 11.21 1.27 -20.32
N ASP A 91 11.65 0.45 -19.36
CA ASP A 91 12.77 0.71 -18.43
C ASP A 91 12.61 1.89 -17.44
N ILE A 92 11.50 2.64 -17.50
CA ILE A 92 11.16 3.67 -16.52
C ILE A 92 10.58 3.01 -15.27
N LEU A 93 11.39 2.96 -14.22
CA LEU A 93 10.96 2.45 -12.92
C LEU A 93 10.05 3.46 -12.22
N VAL A 94 8.95 2.94 -11.67
CA VAL A 94 8.06 3.66 -10.78
C VAL A 94 8.11 3.03 -9.42
N ASP A 95 8.32 3.87 -8.40
CA ASP A 95 8.33 3.45 -7.01
C ASP A 95 7.58 4.45 -6.15
N LEU A 96 6.48 3.99 -5.55
CA LEU A 96 5.60 4.78 -4.70
C LEU A 96 5.60 4.21 -3.30
N THR A 97 5.78 5.08 -2.31
CA THR A 97 5.72 4.75 -0.88
C THR A 97 4.60 5.52 -0.20
N THR A 98 3.81 4.84 0.62
CA THR A 98 2.76 5.47 1.41
C THR A 98 3.36 6.30 2.53
N THR A 99 3.05 7.61 2.51
CA THR A 99 3.52 8.58 3.50
C THR A 99 2.48 8.81 4.59
N GLU A 100 1.19 8.79 4.23
CA GLU A 100 0.09 8.95 5.19
C GLU A 100 -0.89 7.78 5.10
N ILE A 101 -1.30 7.29 6.27
CA ILE A 101 -2.28 6.23 6.40
C ILE A 101 -3.58 6.84 6.91
N GLY A 102 -4.66 6.65 6.16
CA GLY A 102 -6.00 6.98 6.60
C GLY A 102 -6.54 5.88 7.49
N MET A 103 -7.09 6.24 8.65
CA MET A 103 -7.71 5.28 9.58
C MET A 103 -9.09 5.76 9.97
N GLU A 104 -10.05 4.83 10.00
CA GLU A 104 -11.39 5.10 10.51
C GLU A 104 -11.88 3.93 11.36
N LYS A 105 -12.54 4.25 12.47
CA LYS A 105 -13.18 3.25 13.34
C LYS A 105 -14.67 3.57 13.41
N LYS A 106 -15.52 2.57 13.13
CA LYS A 106 -16.95 2.65 13.41
C LYS A 106 -17.31 1.66 14.49
N GLN A 107 -17.76 2.15 15.63
CA GLN A 107 -18.26 1.32 16.72
C GLN A 107 -19.78 1.47 16.82
N ARG A 108 -20.50 0.36 16.93
CA ARG A 108 -21.93 0.30 17.27
C ARG A 108 -22.11 -0.65 18.44
N PHE A 109 -22.82 -0.17 19.45
CA PHE A 109 -23.25 -0.95 20.61
C PHE A 109 -24.19 -2.10 20.16
N PRO A 110 -24.18 -3.29 20.80
CA PRO A 110 -23.35 -3.68 21.94
C PRO A 110 -21.95 -4.19 21.56
N TYR A 111 -21.73 -4.81 20.38
CA TYR A 111 -20.45 -5.44 20.03
C TYR A 111 -20.10 -5.42 18.52
N ARG A 112 -20.28 -4.27 17.85
CA ARG A 112 -20.01 -4.14 16.39
C ARG A 112 -18.97 -3.05 16.12
N GLY A 113 -17.68 -3.39 16.19
CA GLY A 113 -16.58 -2.52 15.79
C GLY A 113 -16.07 -2.88 14.39
N TYR A 114 -15.88 -1.89 13.51
CA TYR A 114 -15.17 -2.02 12.24
C TYR A 114 -13.98 -1.08 12.24
N GLY A 115 -12.78 -1.60 11.97
CA GLY A 115 -11.60 -0.80 11.64
C GLY A 115 -11.43 -0.75 10.12
N PHE A 116 -11.08 0.42 9.59
CA PHE A 116 -10.72 0.65 8.20
C PHE A 116 -9.36 1.35 8.16
N ALA A 117 -8.47 0.90 7.27
CA ALA A 117 -7.25 1.62 6.93
C ALA A 117 -7.03 1.61 5.43
N TRP A 118 -6.40 2.66 4.91
CA TRP A 118 -6.07 2.81 3.50
C TRP A 118 -4.88 3.76 3.32
N ALA A 119 -4.25 3.75 2.16
CA ALA A 119 -3.19 4.71 1.83
C ALA A 119 -3.82 6.08 1.53
N LYS A 120 -3.63 7.06 2.42
CA LYS A 120 -4.21 8.40 2.28
C LYS A 120 -3.35 9.28 1.37
N ALA A 121 -2.03 9.20 1.51
CA ALA A 121 -1.09 9.87 0.62
C ALA A 121 0.08 8.93 0.28
N MET A 122 0.54 9.01 -0.96
CA MET A 122 1.71 8.31 -1.47
C MET A 122 2.66 9.32 -2.10
N GLN A 123 3.96 9.08 -1.95
CA GLN A 123 5.00 9.84 -2.61
C GLN A 123 6.02 8.88 -3.20
N GLY A 124 6.63 9.27 -4.30
CA GLY A 124 7.56 8.39 -4.98
C GLY A 124 8.23 9.05 -6.16
N TYR A 125 8.79 8.22 -7.02
CA TYR A 125 9.51 8.65 -8.20
C TYR A 125 9.09 7.86 -9.44
N ILE A 126 9.03 8.56 -10.58
CA ILE A 126 8.80 8.00 -11.91
C ILE A 126 10.04 8.33 -12.74
N GLY A 127 10.89 7.33 -12.97
CA GLY A 127 12.17 7.54 -13.66
C GLY A 127 13.05 8.60 -12.98
N GLY A 128 12.96 8.76 -11.66
CA GLY A 128 13.66 9.79 -10.89
C GLY A 128 12.88 11.10 -10.67
N ASN A 129 11.74 11.30 -11.33
CA ASN A 129 10.91 12.50 -11.16
C ASN A 129 9.92 12.32 -10.00
N LYS A 130 9.91 13.25 -9.06
CA LYS A 130 9.05 13.16 -7.86
C LYS A 130 7.58 13.24 -8.22
N VAL A 131 6.79 12.30 -7.71
CA VAL A 131 5.33 12.28 -7.80
C VAL A 131 4.71 12.27 -6.42
N THR A 132 3.61 13.00 -6.27
CA THR A 132 2.81 13.00 -5.04
C THR A 132 1.37 12.68 -5.38
N LEU A 133 0.76 11.76 -4.62
CA LEU A 133 -0.60 11.28 -4.84
C LEU A 133 -1.38 11.36 -3.55
N THR A 134 -2.63 11.80 -3.66
CA THR A 134 -3.57 11.87 -2.53
C THR A 134 -4.82 11.05 -2.85
N ALA A 135 -5.33 10.34 -1.86
CA ALA A 135 -6.54 9.54 -2.00
C ALA A 135 -7.75 10.42 -2.32
N LYS A 136 -8.38 10.15 -3.46
CA LYS A 136 -9.64 10.81 -3.88
C LYS A 136 -10.85 9.97 -3.47
N LYS A 137 -10.74 8.65 -3.60
CA LYS A 137 -11.83 7.71 -3.32
C LYS A 137 -11.34 6.50 -2.55
N VAL A 138 -12.09 6.15 -1.51
CA VAL A 138 -11.78 5.01 -0.63
C VAL A 138 -12.93 4.03 -0.71
N ALA A 139 -12.64 2.82 -1.15
CA ALA A 139 -13.59 1.72 -1.13
C ALA A 139 -13.58 1.06 0.25
N ARG A 140 -14.77 0.61 0.69
CA ARG A 140 -14.94 -0.02 1.99
C ARG A 140 -15.85 -1.22 1.88
N GLU A 141 -15.47 -2.30 2.53
CA GLU A 141 -16.26 -3.52 2.60
C GLU A 141 -16.46 -3.90 4.07
N LYS A 142 -17.68 -4.25 4.44
CA LYS A 142 -18.02 -4.71 5.79
C LYS A 142 -18.39 -6.17 5.70
N LYS A 143 -17.74 -7.00 6.51
CA LYS A 143 -18.17 -8.38 6.73
C LYS A 143 -18.54 -8.58 8.17
N TRP A 144 -19.53 -9.42 8.39
CA TRP A 144 -19.96 -9.81 9.72
C TRP A 144 -20.00 -11.33 9.78
N SER A 145 -19.49 -11.87 10.88
CA SER A 145 -19.66 -13.27 11.23
C SER A 145 -20.20 -13.38 12.64
N PHE A 146 -21.31 -14.12 12.79
CA PHE A 146 -21.83 -14.56 14.08
C PHE A 146 -20.75 -15.38 14.82
N PRO A 147 -20.59 -15.27 16.16
CA PRO A 147 -21.47 -14.56 17.09
C PRO A 147 -21.12 -13.08 17.36
N TYR A 148 -19.87 -12.60 17.22
CA TYR A 148 -19.51 -11.22 17.65
C TYR A 148 -18.38 -10.51 16.88
N SER A 149 -18.20 -10.74 15.57
CA SER A 149 -17.06 -10.12 14.87
C SER A 149 -17.47 -9.46 13.55
N GLY A 150 -17.59 -8.13 13.59
CA GLY A 150 -17.57 -7.29 12.38
C GLY A 150 -16.12 -7.03 11.97
N TYR A 151 -15.79 -7.24 10.69
CA TYR A 151 -14.49 -6.88 10.12
C TYR A 151 -14.70 -5.88 8.98
N GLY A 152 -13.95 -4.78 9.01
CA GLY A 152 -13.94 -3.76 7.98
C GLY A 152 -12.71 -3.92 7.10
N TYR A 153 -12.88 -3.79 5.80
CA TYR A 153 -11.79 -3.62 4.85
C TYR A 153 -11.90 -2.25 4.24
N ALA A 154 -10.77 -1.58 4.07
CA ALA A 154 -10.70 -0.43 3.20
C ALA A 154 -9.46 -0.54 2.33
N TRP A 155 -9.54 0.10 1.18
CA TRP A 155 -8.42 0.30 0.29
C TRP A 155 -8.69 1.57 -0.50
N THR A 156 -7.61 2.18 -0.97
CA THR A 156 -7.72 3.36 -1.82
C THR A 156 -8.12 2.89 -3.21
N GLN A 157 -9.25 3.39 -3.72
CA GLN A 157 -9.76 3.01 -5.05
C GLN A 157 -9.17 3.91 -6.12
N GLU A 158 -9.10 5.20 -5.85
CA GLU A 158 -8.58 6.23 -6.75
C GLU A 158 -7.68 7.19 -5.95
N MET A 159 -6.50 7.48 -6.48
CA MET A 159 -5.64 8.58 -6.03
C MET A 159 -5.39 9.52 -7.19
N SER A 160 -5.19 10.79 -6.89
CA SER A 160 -4.82 11.80 -7.85
C SER A 160 -3.73 12.69 -7.26
N GLY A 161 -2.89 13.23 -8.12
CA GLY A 161 -1.90 14.23 -7.75
C GLY A 161 -1.06 14.64 -8.94
N GLU A 162 0.15 15.09 -8.65
CA GLU A 162 0.97 15.82 -9.60
C GLU A 162 2.38 15.23 -9.65
N CYS A 163 2.95 15.24 -10.86
CA CYS A 163 4.32 14.89 -11.16
C CYS A 163 4.94 16.09 -11.87
N GLY A 164 5.59 17.00 -11.13
CA GLY A 164 6.05 18.27 -11.68
C GLY A 164 4.89 19.24 -12.01
N GLY A 165 5.10 20.13 -12.97
CA GLY A 165 4.13 21.20 -13.29
C GLY A 165 3.23 20.95 -14.50
N GLN A 166 3.52 19.92 -15.31
CA GLN A 166 2.84 19.66 -16.59
C GLN A 166 2.20 18.27 -16.66
N LEU A 167 2.41 17.42 -15.65
CA LEU A 167 1.85 16.08 -15.61
C LEU A 167 0.97 15.91 -14.38
N LYS A 168 -0.26 15.50 -14.63
CA LYS A 168 -1.18 15.01 -13.63
C LYS A 168 -1.10 13.49 -13.57
N ALA A 169 -1.01 12.97 -12.36
CA ALA A 169 -0.92 11.54 -12.07
C ALA A 169 -2.21 11.04 -11.41
N ASP A 170 -2.88 10.07 -12.02
CA ASP A 170 -4.08 9.42 -11.50
C ASP A 170 -3.81 7.93 -11.32
N LEU A 171 -4.04 7.38 -10.13
CA LEU A 171 -3.81 5.97 -9.80
C LEU A 171 -5.15 5.29 -9.52
N LEU A 172 -5.44 4.21 -10.26
CA LEU A 172 -6.67 3.44 -10.14
C LEU A 172 -6.35 2.01 -9.67
N THR A 173 -6.89 1.61 -8.53
CA THR A 173 -6.73 0.25 -8.02
C THR A 173 -7.59 -0.73 -8.82
N THR A 174 -6.95 -1.75 -9.41
CA THR A 174 -7.59 -2.78 -10.22
C THR A 174 -7.82 -4.08 -9.45
N ASP A 175 -6.93 -4.40 -8.51
CA ASP A 175 -7.01 -5.61 -7.70
C ASP A 175 -6.80 -5.32 -6.21
N VAL A 176 -7.47 -6.11 -5.36
CA VAL A 176 -7.49 -5.94 -3.91
C VAL A 176 -6.92 -7.18 -3.24
N GLY A 177 -5.76 -7.01 -2.61
CA GLY A 177 -5.10 -8.04 -1.84
C GLY A 177 -5.87 -8.26 -0.54
N ARG A 178 -6.00 -9.52 -0.13
CA ARG A 178 -6.66 -9.89 1.12
C ARG A 178 -5.82 -10.90 1.89
N HIS A 179 -5.66 -10.67 3.18
CA HIS A 179 -5.03 -11.63 4.08
C HIS A 179 -5.95 -11.96 5.26
N LYS A 180 -6.03 -13.25 5.59
CA LYS A 180 -6.70 -13.74 6.80
C LYS A 180 -5.62 -14.27 7.74
N GLY A 181 -5.44 -13.63 8.90
CA GLY A 181 -4.65 -14.19 9.98
C GLY A 181 -5.57 -14.86 11.00
N CYS A 182 -5.38 -16.15 11.28
CA CYS A 182 -6.11 -16.85 12.35
C CYS A 182 -5.42 -16.64 13.71
N GLY A 183 -6.20 -16.52 14.79
CA GLY A 183 -5.65 -16.40 16.14
C GLY A 183 -6.70 -16.67 17.22
N PHE A 184 -6.52 -17.75 17.98
CA PHE A 184 -7.36 -18.11 19.12
C PHE A 184 -7.36 -16.96 20.17
N PRO A 185 -8.51 -16.56 20.77
CA PRO A 185 -9.84 -17.18 20.75
C PRO A 185 -10.78 -16.74 19.59
N TYR A 186 -10.31 -15.99 18.58
CA TYR A 186 -11.16 -15.43 17.52
C TYR A 186 -10.97 -16.06 16.13
N LEU A 187 -12.03 -15.93 15.32
CA LEU A 187 -12.06 -16.20 13.88
C LEU A 187 -11.36 -15.11 13.05
N GLY A 188 -10.13 -14.77 13.44
CA GLY A 188 -9.11 -14.16 12.59
C GLY A 188 -9.23 -12.67 12.24
N TYR A 189 -8.08 -11.98 12.27
CA TYR A 189 -7.92 -10.64 11.70
C TYR A 189 -7.94 -10.73 10.18
N ARG A 190 -8.62 -9.81 9.53
CA ARG A 190 -8.67 -9.76 8.07
C ARG A 190 -8.20 -8.40 7.58
N PHE A 191 -7.28 -8.42 6.64
CA PHE A 191 -6.61 -7.25 6.08
C PHE A 191 -6.98 -7.14 4.60
N ALA A 192 -7.09 -5.92 4.11
CA ALA A 192 -7.13 -5.65 2.68
C ALA A 192 -6.19 -4.49 2.34
N TRP A 193 -5.69 -4.49 1.12
CA TRP A 193 -4.88 -3.42 0.56
C TRP A 193 -5.08 -3.38 -0.95
N ALA A 194 -4.76 -2.26 -1.60
CA ALA A 194 -4.67 -2.21 -3.06
C ALA A 194 -3.49 -3.10 -3.48
N ASN A 195 -3.70 -4.17 -4.25
CA ASN A 195 -2.65 -5.10 -4.64
C ASN A 195 -2.05 -4.75 -5.99
N SER A 196 -2.92 -4.45 -6.96
CA SER A 196 -2.52 -3.97 -8.28
C SER A 196 -3.25 -2.67 -8.60
N SER A 197 -2.59 -1.76 -9.30
CA SER A 197 -3.17 -0.49 -9.74
C SER A 197 -2.57 -0.04 -11.05
N ILE A 198 -3.33 0.72 -11.82
CA ILE A 198 -2.85 1.39 -13.04
C ILE A 198 -2.57 2.85 -12.68
N LEU A 199 -1.32 3.28 -12.81
CA LEU A 199 -0.94 4.69 -12.76
C LEU A 199 -1.06 5.28 -14.16
N THR A 200 -1.85 6.33 -14.31
CA THR A 200 -2.02 7.07 -15.54
C THR A 200 -1.41 8.46 -15.37
N LEU A 201 -0.46 8.81 -16.23
CA LEU A 201 0.03 10.18 -16.37
C LEU A 201 -0.72 10.84 -17.52
N THR A 202 -1.14 12.08 -17.31
CA THR A 202 -1.85 12.89 -18.29
C THR A 202 -1.23 14.27 -18.34
N LEU A 203 -1.17 14.86 -19.53
CA LEU A 203 -0.73 16.25 -19.67
C LEU A 203 -1.79 17.18 -19.08
N THR A 204 -1.36 18.13 -18.25
CA THR A 204 -2.17 19.30 -17.90
C THR A 204 -2.01 20.33 -19.01
N GLU A 205 -3.14 20.73 -19.60
CA GLU A 205 -3.22 21.84 -20.57
C GLU A 205 -2.87 23.19 -19.95
#